data_AF-A0A4Q7S9H7-F1
#
_entry.id   AF-A0A4Q7S9H7-F1
#
_cell.length_a   1.000
_cell.length_b   1.000
_cell.length_c   1.000
_cell.angle_alpha   90.00
_cell.angle_beta   90.00
_cell.angle_gamma   90.00
#
_symmetry.space_group_name_H-M   'P 1'
#
loop_
_entity.id
_entity.type
_entity.pdbx_description
1 polymer ?
#
loop_
_entity_poly.entity_id
_entity_poly.type
_entity_poly.pdbx_seq_one_letter_code
_entity_poly.pdbx_strand_id
1 'polypeptide(L)'
;MRFPILAASLLAAACAASLAGCKPSDAASHAPAHAAVLPKAAAVQVAHPAAPAPANPLTPAAQVGARLFFDPSLSGSGKMSCATCHDPNHAFAPANDLSVQLGGSDGRQPGTRAVPTLMYKEYTNAYSDTFENPDMISAPGPGGGLTWDGRANTIAEQAAIPLLAPNEMAAASKAAVVEAVRRGPHAGAFRQAYGAQAFDDTERAFSLVGAALQAFQVEDRSFHPYSSKFDRYRTNKVGGALTDAELRGLRVFLDPNKGNCMACHLLGGGNDGSQDMTSDYSFAAIGVPRNREIPANADPKYFDLGLCGPLRTDHRPGKDKGAKETCGMFKTPVLRNVATRHVFMHNGVFHSLEDVVRFYNTRDTAPGNWYPRDARGRVNKFDDLPAQYRANLDGQMPLDQRRAGSKPPMTDAEMQDLVTFLKTLTDGFVPPAQAARQTNTVARAAAEFAAGHSGTPVRNP
;
A
#
# COMPACT_ATOMS: atom_id res chain seq x y z
N MET A 1 42.66 -52.59 14.80
CA MET A 1 43.77 -52.46 13.82
C MET A 1 44.09 -50.97 13.71
N ARG A 2 45.11 -50.44 14.41
CA ARG A 2 46.52 -50.22 13.98
C ARG A 2 46.68 -49.40 12.66
N PHE A 3 47.14 -48.14 12.84
CA PHE A 3 47.81 -47.06 12.02
C PHE A 3 48.48 -47.39 10.66
N PRO A 4 48.98 -46.43 9.79
CA PRO A 4 49.42 -45.00 10.00
C PRO A 4 49.05 -43.95 8.89
N ILE A 5 49.05 -42.60 9.10
CA ILE A 5 50.06 -41.47 8.98
C ILE A 5 50.69 -41.17 7.58
N LEU A 6 50.52 -39.90 7.10
CA LEU A 6 51.46 -38.93 6.41
C LEU A 6 50.73 -38.13 5.28
N ALA A 7 50.48 -36.81 5.36
CA ALA A 7 51.33 -35.60 5.31
C ALA A 7 51.60 -35.04 3.89
N ALA A 8 51.16 -33.79 3.63
CA ALA A 8 51.64 -32.79 2.65
C ALA A 8 50.57 -31.67 2.50
N SER A 9 50.78 -30.36 2.34
CA SER A 9 51.92 -29.43 2.39
C SER A 9 51.33 -28.01 2.38
N LEU A 10 52.04 -27.04 2.99
CA LEU A 10 51.75 -25.59 2.97
C LEU A 10 51.71 -24.98 1.55
N LEU A 11 50.95 -23.90 1.37
CA LEU A 11 51.50 -22.64 0.82
C LEU A 11 50.58 -21.43 1.10
N ALA A 12 51.16 -20.42 1.73
CA ALA A 12 50.64 -19.06 1.87
C ALA A 12 51.69 -18.11 1.29
N ALA A 13 51.24 -17.01 0.66
CA ALA A 13 51.94 -15.78 0.21
C ALA A 13 51.54 -15.44 -1.24
N ALA A 14 51.42 -14.20 -1.70
CA ALA A 14 51.38 -12.87 -1.12
C ALA A 14 51.00 -11.90 -2.27
N CYS A 15 50.35 -10.78 -1.93
CA CYS A 15 50.05 -9.67 -2.83
C CYS A 15 51.31 -9.08 -3.50
N ALA A 16 51.20 -8.72 -4.78
CA ALA A 16 52.09 -7.77 -5.43
C ALA A 16 51.25 -6.66 -6.07
N ALA A 17 51.47 -5.43 -5.61
CA ALA A 17 50.90 -4.20 -6.12
C ALA A 17 51.69 -3.69 -7.33
N SER A 18 51.01 -3.09 -8.30
CA SER A 18 51.61 -2.27 -9.35
C SER A 18 50.98 -0.88 -9.36
N LEU A 19 51.76 0.08 -8.88
CA LEU A 19 51.57 1.53 -8.99
C LEU A 19 52.30 2.03 -10.24
N ALA A 20 51.61 2.78 -11.09
CA ALA A 20 52.18 3.75 -12.03
C ALA A 20 51.13 4.87 -12.21
N GLY A 21 51.36 6.15 -11.98
CA GLY A 21 52.62 6.89 -11.85
C GLY A 21 52.91 7.70 -13.12
N CYS A 22 52.16 8.78 -13.38
CA CYS A 22 52.57 9.84 -14.31
C CYS A 22 52.40 11.21 -13.62
N LYS A 23 53.53 11.93 -13.55
CA LYS A 23 53.68 13.28 -12.97
C LYS A 23 53.35 14.38 -14.00
N PRO A 24 53.05 15.61 -13.54
CA PRO A 24 52.79 16.78 -14.37
C PRO A 24 54.07 17.55 -14.72
N SER A 25 54.01 18.40 -15.75
CA SER A 25 55.03 19.43 -16.07
C SER A 25 54.40 20.82 -16.01
N ASP A 26 55.15 21.74 -15.41
CA ASP A 26 54.77 23.08 -14.95
C ASP A 26 54.80 24.20 -15.99
N ALA A 27 54.04 25.27 -15.66
CA ALA A 27 54.26 26.74 -15.78
C ALA A 27 54.65 27.36 -17.16
N ALA A 28 54.36 28.63 -17.51
CA ALA A 28 54.11 29.84 -16.73
C ALA A 28 53.34 30.94 -17.55
N SER A 29 53.10 32.05 -16.86
CA SER A 29 52.26 33.24 -17.12
C SER A 29 52.80 34.38 -18.00
N HIS A 30 51.89 35.18 -18.60
CA HIS A 30 51.80 36.67 -18.76
C HIS A 30 51.09 37.04 -20.10
N ALA A 31 50.02 37.85 -20.17
CA ALA A 31 49.96 39.33 -20.11
C ALA A 31 48.48 39.82 -20.32
N PRO A 32 48.12 41.12 -20.18
CA PRO A 32 46.75 41.58 -19.88
C PRO A 32 45.90 42.10 -21.06
N ALA A 33 44.58 42.12 -20.80
CA ALA A 33 43.51 43.01 -21.29
C ALA A 33 43.31 43.26 -22.80
N HIS A 34 42.21 42.70 -23.33
CA HIS A 34 41.35 43.40 -24.28
C HIS A 34 39.88 43.20 -23.91
N ALA A 35 39.18 44.31 -23.66
CA ALA A 35 37.74 44.35 -23.44
C ALA A 35 37.01 44.03 -24.74
N ALA A 36 36.31 42.89 -24.78
CA ALA A 36 35.36 42.56 -25.83
C ALA A 36 33.95 42.82 -25.28
N VAL A 37 33.29 43.82 -25.87
CA VAL A 37 31.90 44.19 -25.62
C VAL A 37 31.01 43.02 -26.04
N LEU A 38 30.31 42.41 -25.07
CA LEU A 38 29.34 41.35 -25.34
C LEU A 38 28.08 41.96 -26.00
N PRO A 39 27.54 41.33 -27.07
CA PRO A 39 26.29 41.75 -27.67
C PRO A 39 25.13 41.57 -26.67
N LYS A 40 24.19 42.51 -26.71
CA LYS A 40 22.97 42.56 -25.89
C LYS A 40 22.24 41.22 -25.99
N ALA A 41 22.19 40.48 -24.90
CA ALA A 41 21.50 39.19 -24.84
C ALA A 41 20.03 39.35 -25.26
N ALA A 42 19.66 38.72 -26.37
CA ALA A 42 18.28 38.47 -26.68
C ALA A 42 17.69 37.65 -25.52
N ALA A 43 16.52 38.06 -25.02
CA ALA A 43 15.82 37.33 -23.97
C ALA A 43 15.51 35.91 -24.46
N VAL A 44 16.32 34.95 -24.04
CA VAL A 44 15.99 33.53 -24.13
C VAL A 44 14.81 33.35 -23.19
N GLN A 45 13.62 33.12 -23.75
CA GLN A 45 12.52 32.56 -22.98
C GLN A 45 13.00 31.22 -22.45
N VAL A 46 13.34 31.17 -21.17
CA VAL A 46 13.60 29.92 -20.47
C VAL A 46 12.27 29.21 -20.43
N ALA A 47 12.06 28.28 -21.36
CA ALA A 47 10.97 27.32 -21.24
C ALA A 47 11.16 26.63 -19.88
N HIS A 48 10.20 26.84 -18.97
CA HIS A 48 10.12 26.01 -17.77
C HIS A 48 10.13 24.56 -18.24
N PRO A 49 11.03 23.70 -17.72
CA PRO A 49 10.94 22.29 -18.04
C PRO A 49 9.58 21.83 -17.51
N ALA A 50 8.67 21.53 -18.43
CA ALA A 50 7.47 20.79 -18.12
C ALA A 50 7.91 19.55 -17.32
N ALA A 51 7.18 19.26 -16.25
CA ALA A 51 7.33 17.98 -15.55
C ALA A 51 7.41 16.87 -16.61
N PRO A 52 8.39 15.95 -16.54
CA PRO A 52 8.49 14.89 -17.53
C PRO A 52 7.13 14.20 -17.60
N ALA A 53 6.51 14.24 -18.78
CA ALA A 53 5.29 13.50 -19.06
C ALA A 53 5.50 12.04 -18.64
N PRO A 54 4.48 11.35 -18.09
CA PRO A 54 4.63 9.96 -17.70
C PRO A 54 5.21 9.17 -18.88
N ALA A 55 6.20 8.34 -18.57
CA ALA A 55 7.09 7.73 -19.57
C ALA A 55 6.39 6.78 -20.56
N ASN A 56 5.08 6.54 -20.43
CA ASN A 56 4.20 6.00 -21.46
C ASN A 56 2.79 6.60 -21.26
N PRO A 57 2.10 7.06 -22.32
CA PRO A 57 0.70 7.47 -22.21
C PRO A 57 -0.18 6.24 -21.90
N LEU A 58 -1.21 6.43 -21.07
CA LEU A 58 -2.21 5.39 -20.77
C LEU A 58 -2.83 4.85 -22.06
N THR A 59 -3.06 3.54 -22.13
CA THR A 59 -3.82 2.92 -23.21
C THR A 59 -5.25 3.47 -23.27
N PRO A 60 -5.95 3.37 -24.42
CA PRO A 60 -7.36 3.77 -24.50
C PRO A 60 -8.24 3.11 -23.41
N ALA A 61 -7.96 1.85 -23.06
CA ALA A 61 -8.64 1.15 -21.98
C ALA A 61 -8.38 1.79 -20.61
N ALA A 62 -7.12 2.09 -20.28
CA ALA A 62 -6.76 2.76 -19.04
C ALA A 62 -7.29 4.21 -18.97
N GLN A 63 -7.36 4.93 -20.09
CA GLN A 63 -8.00 6.26 -20.15
C GLN A 63 -9.50 6.19 -19.85
N VAL A 64 -10.19 5.16 -20.34
CA VAL A 64 -11.58 4.89 -19.97
C VAL A 64 -11.68 4.57 -18.48
N GLY A 65 -10.81 3.69 -17.97
CA GLY A 65 -10.75 3.34 -16.56
C GLY A 65 -10.54 4.55 -15.65
N ALA A 66 -9.62 5.45 -16.02
CA ALA A 66 -9.36 6.69 -15.30
C ALA A 66 -10.63 7.53 -15.19
N ARG A 67 -11.42 7.64 -16.26
CA ARG A 67 -12.69 8.39 -16.24
C ARG A 67 -13.73 7.71 -15.35
N LEU A 68 -13.90 6.40 -15.52
CA LEU A 68 -14.87 5.60 -14.73
C LEU A 68 -14.56 5.61 -13.24
N PHE A 69 -13.29 5.65 -12.86
CA PHE A 69 -12.86 5.69 -11.45
C PHE A 69 -13.42 6.90 -10.69
N PHE A 70 -13.62 8.03 -11.39
CA PHE A 70 -14.16 9.26 -10.82
C PHE A 70 -15.64 9.50 -11.17
N ASP A 71 -16.29 8.62 -11.94
CA ASP A 71 -17.65 8.83 -12.43
C ASP A 71 -18.70 8.40 -11.38
N PRO A 72 -19.46 9.35 -10.79
CA PRO A 72 -20.44 9.02 -9.77
C PRO A 72 -21.72 8.40 -10.34
N SER A 73 -21.94 8.48 -11.66
CA SER A 73 -23.13 7.92 -12.32
C SER A 73 -23.17 6.39 -12.29
N LEU A 74 -22.06 5.75 -11.95
CA LEU A 74 -21.97 4.30 -11.78
C LEU A 74 -22.61 3.82 -10.47
N SER A 75 -22.86 4.72 -9.50
CA SER A 75 -23.54 4.38 -8.25
C SER A 75 -25.06 4.50 -8.36
N GLY A 76 -25.79 3.67 -7.61
CA GLY A 76 -27.25 3.77 -7.48
C GLY A 76 -27.73 5.09 -6.90
N SER A 77 -26.87 5.80 -6.13
CA SER A 77 -27.16 7.14 -5.62
C SER A 77 -26.85 8.26 -6.63
N GLY A 78 -26.06 7.97 -7.68
CA GLY A 78 -25.52 8.95 -8.62
C GLY A 78 -24.53 9.95 -8.01
N LYS A 79 -24.04 9.70 -6.78
CA LYS A 79 -23.22 10.63 -5.99
C LYS A 79 -21.88 10.06 -5.51
N MET A 80 -21.63 8.78 -5.75
CA MET A 80 -20.44 8.07 -5.30
C MET A 80 -19.68 7.49 -6.49
N SER A 81 -18.36 7.64 -6.48
CA SER A 81 -17.43 6.97 -7.40
C SER A 81 -16.39 6.16 -6.61
N CYS A 82 -15.48 5.46 -7.29
CA CYS A 82 -14.39 4.74 -6.64
C CYS A 82 -13.56 5.71 -5.77
N ALA A 83 -13.31 6.91 -6.29
CA ALA A 83 -12.54 7.96 -5.61
C ALA A 83 -13.20 8.51 -4.33
N THR A 84 -14.50 8.29 -4.11
CA THR A 84 -15.16 8.66 -2.85
C THR A 84 -14.58 7.90 -1.66
N CYS A 85 -14.22 6.63 -1.85
CA CYS A 85 -13.62 5.79 -0.81
C CYS A 85 -12.10 5.62 -0.98
N HIS A 86 -11.58 5.84 -2.19
CA HIS A 86 -10.18 5.66 -2.55
C HIS A 86 -9.59 6.97 -3.07
N ASP A 87 -9.27 7.90 -2.17
CA ASP A 87 -8.78 9.23 -2.53
C ASP A 87 -7.32 9.17 -3.03
N PRO A 88 -7.02 9.61 -4.27
CA PRO A 88 -5.66 9.65 -4.79
C PRO A 88 -4.67 10.45 -3.91
N ASN A 89 -5.13 11.46 -3.18
CA ASN A 89 -4.29 12.27 -2.30
C ASN A 89 -3.99 11.58 -0.96
N HIS A 90 -4.68 10.48 -0.67
CA HIS A 90 -4.51 9.69 0.55
C HIS A 90 -4.11 8.25 0.21
N ALA A 91 -3.19 8.10 -0.74
CA ALA A 91 -2.66 6.80 -1.18
C ALA A 91 -3.76 5.82 -1.60
N PHE A 92 -4.83 6.32 -2.24
CA PHE A 92 -6.02 5.55 -2.63
C PHE A 92 -6.65 4.75 -1.47
N ALA A 93 -6.52 5.27 -0.25
CA ALA A 93 -7.28 4.87 0.93
C ALA A 93 -8.28 5.99 1.30
N PRO A 94 -9.17 5.78 2.28
CA PRO A 94 -10.07 6.83 2.74
C PRO A 94 -9.31 8.04 3.30
N ALA A 95 -9.82 9.23 2.98
CA ALA A 95 -9.33 10.51 3.52
C ALA A 95 -9.87 10.85 4.92
N ASN A 96 -10.77 10.01 5.45
CA ASN A 96 -11.43 10.21 6.74
C ASN A 96 -11.02 9.10 7.74
N ASP A 97 -11.53 9.22 8.96
CA ASP A 97 -11.27 8.32 10.08
C ASP A 97 -12.40 7.31 10.32
N LEU A 98 -13.35 7.15 9.38
CA LEU A 98 -14.46 6.20 9.54
C LEU A 98 -13.96 4.75 9.47
N SER A 99 -14.26 3.94 10.48
CA SER A 99 -13.91 2.51 10.48
C SER A 99 -14.43 1.76 9.25
N VAL A 100 -15.63 2.13 8.79
CA VAL A 100 -16.26 1.64 7.56
C VAL A 100 -16.91 2.80 6.81
N GLN A 101 -16.81 2.81 5.49
CA GLN A 101 -17.38 3.89 4.68
C GLN A 101 -18.90 3.75 4.55
N LEU A 102 -19.58 4.85 4.27
CA LEU A 102 -21.03 4.89 4.02
C LEU A 102 -21.29 4.90 2.51
N GLY A 103 -22.16 4.00 2.05
CA GLY A 103 -22.60 3.89 0.67
C GLY A 103 -24.09 3.55 0.57
N GLY A 104 -24.46 2.72 -0.39
CA GLY A 104 -25.83 2.40 -0.70
C GLY A 104 -26.52 3.42 -1.59
N SER A 105 -27.74 3.07 -2.02
CA SER A 105 -28.55 3.89 -2.93
C SER A 105 -28.88 5.29 -2.40
N ASP A 106 -28.80 5.51 -1.09
CA ASP A 106 -28.99 6.80 -0.41
C ASP A 106 -27.69 7.38 0.19
N GLY A 107 -26.57 6.68 0.08
CA GLY A 107 -25.26 7.08 0.63
C GLY A 107 -25.16 6.98 2.15
N ARG A 108 -26.04 6.22 2.83
CA ARG A 108 -26.09 6.12 4.29
C ARG A 108 -25.86 4.70 4.85
N GLN A 109 -25.73 3.70 3.98
CA GLN A 109 -25.55 2.31 4.42
C GLN A 109 -24.08 2.05 4.77
N PRO A 110 -23.78 1.57 5.99
CA PRO A 110 -22.42 1.29 6.39
C PRO A 110 -21.85 0.05 5.70
N GLY A 111 -20.57 0.13 5.36
CA GLY A 111 -19.73 -1.03 5.03
C GLY A 111 -19.61 -2.01 6.22
N THR A 112 -19.04 -3.18 5.95
CA THR A 112 -18.73 -4.19 6.98
C THR A 112 -17.23 -4.38 7.21
N ARG A 113 -16.39 -3.74 6.40
CA ARG A 113 -14.92 -3.76 6.49
C ARG A 113 -14.35 -2.38 6.20
N ALA A 114 -13.18 -2.10 6.77
CA ALA A 114 -12.39 -0.93 6.43
C ALA A 114 -11.94 -1.00 4.97
N VAL A 115 -11.87 0.14 4.31
CA VAL A 115 -11.43 0.23 2.92
C VAL A 115 -9.90 0.18 2.86
N PRO A 116 -9.30 -0.79 2.14
CA PRO A 116 -7.85 -0.86 1.98
C PRO A 116 -7.35 0.16 0.94
N THR A 117 -6.05 0.45 0.94
CA THR A 117 -5.41 1.16 -0.18
C THR A 117 -5.46 0.33 -1.47
N LEU A 118 -5.69 0.99 -2.60
CA LEU A 118 -5.56 0.39 -3.95
C LEU A 118 -4.13 0.40 -4.49
N MET A 119 -3.17 1.02 -3.80
CA MET A 119 -1.79 1.05 -4.27
C MET A 119 -1.14 -0.33 -4.18
N TYR A 120 -0.17 -0.59 -5.07
CA TYR A 120 0.66 -1.79 -5.09
C TYR A 120 -0.15 -3.09 -5.16
N LYS A 121 -0.99 -3.23 -6.20
CA LYS A 121 -1.84 -4.41 -6.43
C LYS A 121 -1.50 -5.16 -7.72
N GLU A 122 -0.63 -4.61 -8.54
CA GLU A 122 -0.23 -5.12 -9.85
C GLU A 122 0.46 -6.50 -9.79
N TYR A 123 1.03 -6.84 -8.63
CA TYR A 123 1.65 -8.14 -8.35
C TYR A 123 0.80 -9.06 -7.46
N THR A 124 -0.46 -8.72 -7.20
CA THR A 124 -1.35 -9.61 -6.44
C THR A 124 -1.84 -10.72 -7.36
N ASN A 125 -1.38 -11.95 -7.12
CA ASN A 125 -1.83 -13.14 -7.82
C ASN A 125 -3.29 -13.49 -7.53
N ALA A 126 -3.87 -14.36 -8.35
CA ALA A 126 -5.14 -15.03 -8.03
C ALA A 126 -5.04 -15.81 -6.71
N TYR A 127 -6.18 -16.01 -6.04
CA TYR A 127 -6.23 -16.77 -4.80
C TYR A 127 -5.88 -18.25 -5.05
N SER A 128 -5.15 -18.85 -4.11
CA SER A 128 -4.90 -20.29 -4.05
C SER A 128 -4.84 -20.76 -2.59
N ASP A 129 -5.41 -21.93 -2.31
CA ASP A 129 -5.26 -22.61 -1.01
C ASP A 129 -3.85 -23.15 -0.77
N THR A 130 -3.07 -23.28 -1.84
CA THR A 130 -1.69 -23.77 -1.83
C THR A 130 -0.79 -22.74 -2.51
N PHE A 131 -0.99 -21.47 -2.18
CA PHE A 131 -0.14 -20.38 -2.65
C PHE A 131 1.29 -20.58 -2.14
N GLU A 132 2.26 -20.51 -3.05
CA GLU A 132 3.67 -20.61 -2.70
C GLU A 132 4.09 -19.35 -1.96
N ASN A 133 4.63 -19.53 -0.74
CA ASN A 133 5.14 -18.41 0.03
C ASN A 133 6.45 -17.91 -0.60
N PRO A 134 6.56 -16.62 -0.95
CA PRO A 134 7.78 -16.07 -1.55
C PRO A 134 9.03 -16.16 -0.66
N ASP A 135 8.88 -16.43 0.66
CA ASP A 135 10.01 -16.63 1.56
C ASP A 135 10.80 -17.94 1.31
N MET A 136 10.25 -18.86 0.50
CA MET A 136 10.82 -20.17 0.17
C MET A 136 11.15 -21.07 1.38
N ILE A 137 10.65 -20.73 2.56
CA ILE A 137 10.89 -21.43 3.84
C ILE A 137 9.57 -21.95 4.39
N SER A 138 8.53 -21.11 4.35
CA SER A 138 7.20 -21.44 4.83
C SER A 138 6.50 -22.41 3.88
N ALA A 139 5.72 -23.33 4.46
CA ALA A 139 4.91 -24.25 3.66
C ALA A 139 3.84 -23.47 2.87
N PRO A 140 3.45 -23.94 1.67
CA PRO A 140 2.35 -23.35 0.92
C PRO A 140 1.03 -23.35 1.72
N GLY A 141 0.22 -22.33 1.52
CA GLY A 141 -1.07 -22.16 2.21
C GLY A 141 -1.96 -21.14 1.52
N PRO A 142 -3.09 -20.73 2.13
CA PRO A 142 -3.96 -19.72 1.56
C PRO A 142 -3.22 -18.41 1.27
N GLY A 143 -3.29 -17.94 0.02
CA GLY A 143 -2.61 -16.72 -0.41
C GLY A 143 -3.11 -16.17 -1.73
N GLY A 144 -2.70 -14.95 -2.05
CA GLY A 144 -3.16 -14.21 -3.22
C GLY A 144 -4.57 -13.62 -3.05
N GLY A 145 -5.23 -13.36 -4.17
CA GLY A 145 -6.54 -12.73 -4.23
C GLY A 145 -6.55 -11.28 -3.76
N LEU A 146 -7.62 -10.57 -4.13
CA LEU A 146 -7.90 -9.20 -3.72
C LEU A 146 -9.00 -9.17 -2.67
N THR A 147 -9.18 -7.98 -2.08
CA THR A 147 -9.98 -7.73 -0.85
C THR A 147 -9.36 -8.37 0.39
N TRP A 148 -10.01 -8.20 1.55
CA TRP A 148 -9.54 -8.75 2.83
C TRP A 148 -9.66 -10.28 2.95
N ASP A 149 -10.54 -10.92 2.18
CA ASP A 149 -10.81 -12.37 2.21
C ASP A 149 -10.44 -13.09 0.90
N GLY A 150 -9.70 -12.43 0.00
CA GLY A 150 -9.21 -13.05 -1.23
C GLY A 150 -10.27 -13.43 -2.26
N ARG A 151 -11.54 -13.01 -2.10
CA ARG A 151 -12.66 -13.48 -2.94
C ARG A 151 -12.68 -13.00 -4.39
N ALA A 152 -11.67 -12.24 -4.83
CA ALA A 152 -11.52 -11.78 -6.21
C ALA A 152 -10.12 -12.12 -6.72
N ASN A 153 -10.01 -12.72 -7.90
CA ASN A 153 -8.74 -13.18 -8.46
C ASN A 153 -8.04 -12.13 -9.33
N THR A 154 -8.76 -11.09 -9.75
CA THR A 154 -8.22 -10.01 -10.58
C THR A 154 -8.72 -8.65 -10.10
N ILE A 155 -8.00 -7.57 -10.44
CA ILE A 155 -8.46 -6.21 -10.13
C ILE A 155 -9.80 -5.93 -10.83
N ALA A 156 -10.02 -6.48 -12.03
CA ALA A 156 -11.29 -6.36 -12.75
C ALA A 156 -12.45 -7.02 -11.99
N GLU A 157 -12.25 -8.23 -11.46
CA GLU A 157 -13.24 -8.90 -10.59
C GLU A 157 -13.46 -8.12 -9.31
N GLN A 158 -12.40 -7.59 -8.69
CA GLN A 158 -12.51 -6.81 -7.47
C GLN A 158 -13.30 -5.51 -7.72
N ALA A 159 -13.02 -4.80 -8.82
CA ALA A 159 -13.70 -3.57 -9.19
C ALA A 159 -15.19 -3.76 -9.51
N ALA A 160 -15.59 -4.98 -9.92
CA ALA A 160 -16.99 -5.32 -10.13
C ALA A 160 -17.81 -5.45 -8.83
N ILE A 161 -17.17 -5.81 -7.71
CA ILE A 161 -17.82 -5.99 -6.41
C ILE A 161 -18.48 -4.68 -5.91
N PRO A 162 -17.76 -3.56 -5.74
CA PRO A 162 -18.32 -2.33 -5.16
C PRO A 162 -19.46 -1.76 -5.99
N LEU A 163 -19.40 -1.92 -7.32
CA LEU A 163 -20.45 -1.46 -8.24
C LEU A 163 -21.83 -2.02 -7.87
N LEU A 164 -21.89 -3.29 -7.47
CA LEU A 164 -23.15 -3.99 -7.20
C LEU A 164 -23.45 -4.17 -5.70
N ALA A 165 -22.46 -4.00 -4.83
CA ALA A 165 -22.65 -4.19 -3.39
C ALA A 165 -23.67 -3.16 -2.84
N PRO A 166 -24.74 -3.60 -2.16
CA PRO A 166 -25.88 -2.76 -1.78
C PRO A 166 -25.55 -1.71 -0.71
N ASN A 167 -24.45 -1.90 0.02
CA ASN A 167 -23.92 -0.99 1.02
C ASN A 167 -22.69 -0.19 0.52
N GLU A 168 -22.32 -0.33 -0.76
CA GLU A 168 -21.22 0.42 -1.38
C GLU A 168 -21.75 1.30 -2.51
N MET A 169 -21.51 1.01 -3.79
CA MET A 169 -22.04 1.85 -4.88
C MET A 169 -23.48 1.52 -5.25
N ALA A 170 -23.96 0.31 -4.92
CA ALA A 170 -25.37 -0.10 -5.01
C ALA A 170 -26.06 0.16 -6.36
N ALA A 171 -25.36 -0.05 -7.48
CA ALA A 171 -26.01 -0.08 -8.78
C ALA A 171 -27.06 -1.21 -8.82
N ALA A 172 -28.22 -0.94 -9.40
CA ALA A 172 -29.35 -1.87 -9.38
C ALA A 172 -29.06 -3.21 -10.09
N SER A 173 -28.16 -3.23 -11.08
CA SER A 173 -27.72 -4.41 -11.81
C SER A 173 -26.50 -4.10 -12.68
N LYS A 174 -25.88 -5.16 -13.25
CA LYS A 174 -24.86 -4.99 -14.31
C LYS A 174 -25.38 -4.17 -15.49
N ALA A 175 -26.62 -4.40 -15.90
CA ALA A 175 -27.27 -3.67 -16.98
C ALA A 175 -27.39 -2.17 -16.67
N ALA A 176 -27.67 -1.81 -15.42
CA ALA A 176 -27.73 -0.41 -15.00
C ALA A 176 -26.36 0.28 -15.11
N VAL A 177 -25.27 -0.40 -14.69
CA VAL A 177 -23.90 0.11 -14.84
C VAL A 177 -23.54 0.28 -16.31
N VAL A 178 -23.78 -0.73 -17.14
CA VAL A 178 -23.52 -0.67 -18.58
C VAL A 178 -24.30 0.46 -19.23
N GLU A 179 -25.55 0.67 -18.81
CA GLU A 179 -26.37 1.75 -19.33
C GLU A 179 -25.88 3.14 -18.91
N ALA A 180 -25.39 3.28 -17.67
CA ALA A 180 -24.76 4.51 -17.21
C ALA A 180 -23.53 4.85 -18.08
N VAL A 181 -22.66 3.86 -18.36
CA VAL A 181 -21.49 4.05 -19.25
C VAL A 181 -21.91 4.36 -20.69
N ARG A 182 -22.94 3.68 -21.22
CA ARG A 182 -23.42 3.85 -22.60
C ARG A 182 -24.07 5.21 -22.84
N ARG A 183 -24.79 5.77 -21.86
CA ARG A 183 -25.43 7.10 -21.93
C ARG A 183 -24.53 8.23 -21.43
N GLY A 184 -23.51 7.90 -20.66
CA GLY A 184 -22.60 8.86 -20.05
C GLY A 184 -21.61 9.48 -21.04
N PRO A 185 -20.86 10.50 -20.58
CA PRO A 185 -19.90 11.23 -21.40
C PRO A 185 -18.72 10.36 -21.90
N HIS A 186 -18.56 9.14 -21.36
CA HIS A 186 -17.45 8.25 -21.64
C HIS A 186 -17.76 7.18 -22.70
N ALA A 187 -19.00 7.09 -23.19
CA ALA A 187 -19.43 6.07 -24.16
C ALA A 187 -18.61 6.07 -25.46
N GLY A 188 -18.22 7.25 -25.95
CA GLY A 188 -17.39 7.39 -27.16
C GLY A 188 -15.99 6.79 -26.97
N ALA A 189 -15.33 7.10 -25.85
CA ALA A 189 -14.03 6.54 -25.52
C ALA A 189 -14.11 5.03 -25.24
N PHE A 190 -15.20 4.57 -24.63
CA PHE A 190 -15.44 3.13 -24.42
C PHE A 190 -15.54 2.37 -25.76
N ARG A 191 -16.31 2.90 -26.72
CA ARG A 191 -16.36 2.35 -28.09
C ARG A 191 -15.03 2.44 -28.83
N GLN A 192 -14.24 3.49 -28.60
CA GLN A 192 -12.91 3.60 -29.18
C GLN A 192 -11.95 2.54 -28.63
N ALA A 193 -12.01 2.24 -27.34
CA ALA A 193 -11.16 1.26 -26.69
C ALA A 193 -11.55 -0.19 -27.03
N TYR A 194 -12.85 -0.49 -27.12
CA TYR A 194 -13.35 -1.87 -27.21
C TYR A 194 -14.18 -2.19 -28.46
N GLY A 195 -14.32 -1.24 -29.38
CA GLY A 195 -15.05 -1.38 -30.64
C GLY A 195 -16.47 -0.81 -30.60
N ALA A 196 -17.03 -0.53 -31.79
CA ALA A 196 -18.35 0.08 -31.92
C ALA A 196 -19.48 -0.74 -31.28
N GLN A 197 -19.33 -2.07 -31.25
CA GLN A 197 -20.25 -3.07 -30.70
C GLN A 197 -20.01 -3.38 -29.22
N ALA A 198 -19.20 -2.59 -28.51
CA ALA A 198 -18.81 -2.87 -27.12
C ALA A 198 -19.99 -2.92 -26.13
N PHE A 199 -21.17 -2.42 -26.52
CA PHE A 199 -22.38 -2.41 -25.69
C PHE A 199 -23.47 -3.40 -26.16
N ASP A 200 -23.19 -4.22 -27.18
CA ASP A 200 -24.19 -5.14 -27.76
C ASP A 200 -24.50 -6.31 -26.82
N ASP A 201 -23.54 -6.70 -25.97
CA ASP A 201 -23.67 -7.71 -24.93
C ASP A 201 -23.41 -7.08 -23.56
N THR A 202 -24.40 -7.14 -22.67
CA THR A 202 -24.33 -6.52 -21.34
C THR A 202 -23.32 -7.18 -20.42
N GLU A 203 -23.18 -8.51 -20.43
CA GLU A 203 -22.23 -9.21 -19.57
C GLU A 203 -20.79 -8.95 -20.01
N ARG A 204 -20.57 -8.94 -21.33
CA ARG A 204 -19.28 -8.55 -21.90
C ARG A 204 -18.96 -7.09 -21.59
N ALA A 205 -19.91 -6.17 -21.82
CA ALA A 205 -19.72 -4.75 -21.54
C ALA A 205 -19.38 -4.48 -20.06
N PHE A 206 -20.08 -5.16 -19.13
CA PHE A 206 -19.78 -5.06 -17.71
C PHE A 206 -18.39 -5.60 -17.37
N SER A 207 -17.98 -6.72 -17.97
CA SER A 207 -16.61 -7.24 -17.82
C SER A 207 -15.56 -6.26 -18.34
N LEU A 208 -15.86 -5.56 -19.45
CA LEU A 208 -14.99 -4.53 -20.03
C LEU A 208 -14.90 -3.27 -19.13
N VAL A 209 -15.94 -2.91 -18.38
CA VAL A 209 -15.87 -1.87 -17.35
C VAL A 209 -14.85 -2.24 -16.28
N GLY A 210 -14.90 -3.48 -15.76
CA GLY A 210 -13.91 -3.99 -14.82
C GLY A 210 -12.50 -4.01 -15.41
N ALA A 211 -12.35 -4.45 -16.67
CA ALA A 211 -11.07 -4.46 -17.37
C ALA A 211 -10.47 -3.05 -17.56
N ALA A 212 -11.30 -2.04 -17.85
CA ALA A 212 -10.86 -0.66 -17.97
C ALA A 212 -10.34 -0.12 -16.62
N LEU A 213 -11.10 -0.35 -15.54
CA LEU A 213 -10.69 0.04 -14.17
C LEU A 213 -9.38 -0.66 -13.74
N GLN A 214 -9.21 -1.93 -14.10
CA GLN A 214 -7.95 -2.64 -13.91
C GLN A 214 -6.81 -2.02 -14.71
N ALA A 215 -7.03 -1.75 -16.00
CA ALA A 215 -6.01 -1.13 -16.86
C ALA A 215 -5.52 0.20 -16.27
N PHE A 216 -6.44 1.04 -15.77
CA PHE A 216 -6.06 2.28 -15.08
C PHE A 216 -5.20 2.03 -13.84
N GLN A 217 -5.62 1.13 -12.95
CA GLN A 217 -4.90 0.84 -11.70
C GLN A 217 -3.52 0.20 -11.93
N VAL A 218 -3.33 -0.52 -13.04
CA VAL A 218 -2.06 -1.16 -13.40
C VAL A 218 -1.16 -0.22 -14.21
N GLU A 219 -1.70 0.60 -15.11
CA GLU A 219 -0.88 1.43 -15.99
C GLU A 219 -0.50 2.78 -15.37
N ASP A 220 -1.38 3.36 -14.54
CA ASP A 220 -1.13 4.67 -13.95
C ASP A 220 -0.16 4.55 -12.78
N ARG A 221 1.01 5.19 -12.92
CA ARG A 221 2.07 5.17 -11.92
C ARG A 221 1.67 5.75 -10.56
N SER A 222 0.57 6.49 -10.47
CA SER A 222 0.05 6.96 -9.18
C SER A 222 -0.32 5.81 -8.24
N PHE A 223 -0.63 4.61 -8.75
CA PHE A 223 -0.91 3.43 -7.90
C PHE A 223 0.35 2.70 -7.41
N HIS A 224 1.50 2.94 -8.05
CA HIS A 224 2.76 2.25 -7.75
C HIS A 224 3.99 3.12 -8.04
N PRO A 225 4.14 4.28 -7.37
CA PRO A 225 5.21 5.22 -7.69
C PRO A 225 6.60 4.76 -7.21
N TYR A 226 6.68 3.83 -6.24
CA TYR A 226 7.94 3.32 -5.67
C TYR A 226 8.92 4.45 -5.28
N SER A 227 8.38 5.42 -4.55
CA SER A 227 8.99 6.75 -4.36
C SER A 227 9.29 7.07 -2.90
N SER A 228 9.21 6.08 -2.02
CA SER A 228 9.42 6.25 -0.60
C SER A 228 10.90 6.47 -0.24
N LYS A 229 11.16 6.87 1.01
CA LYS A 229 12.54 6.93 1.53
C LYS A 229 13.18 5.55 1.53
N PHE A 230 12.42 4.51 1.87
CA PHE A 230 12.88 3.12 1.85
C PHE A 230 13.24 2.65 0.43
N ASP A 231 12.48 3.04 -0.59
CA ASP A 231 12.83 2.71 -1.98
C ASP A 231 14.18 3.34 -2.38
N ARG A 232 14.44 4.59 -1.96
CA ARG A 232 15.74 5.22 -2.18
C ARG A 232 16.86 4.54 -1.39
N TYR A 233 16.60 4.16 -0.14
CA TYR A 233 17.55 3.37 0.68
C TYR A 233 17.92 2.08 -0.05
N ARG A 234 16.92 1.31 -0.47
CA ARG A 234 17.07 0.00 -1.10
C ARG A 234 17.82 0.06 -2.43
N THR A 235 17.65 1.15 -3.17
CA THR A 235 18.29 1.39 -4.47
C THR A 235 19.55 2.24 -4.38
N ASN A 236 20.09 2.47 -3.17
CA ASN A 236 21.28 3.28 -2.91
C ASN A 236 21.23 4.68 -3.55
N LYS A 237 20.05 5.29 -3.65
CA LYS A 237 19.86 6.63 -4.20
C LYS A 237 20.22 7.70 -3.16
N VAL A 238 20.80 8.80 -3.63
CA VAL A 238 21.12 9.97 -2.80
C VAL A 238 19.88 10.45 -2.02
N GLY A 239 20.09 10.75 -0.74
CA GLY A 239 19.04 11.14 0.19
C GLY A 239 18.22 9.97 0.76
N GLY A 240 18.52 8.72 0.36
CA GLY A 240 17.88 7.51 0.88
C GLY A 240 18.51 6.93 2.15
N ALA A 241 19.58 7.53 2.69
CA ALA A 241 20.17 7.03 3.94
C ALA A 241 19.14 7.07 5.07
N LEU A 242 18.92 5.91 5.70
CA LEU A 242 18.09 5.82 6.89
C LEU A 242 18.83 6.43 8.09
N THR A 243 18.08 7.10 8.96
CA THR A 243 18.58 7.60 10.25
C THR A 243 18.82 6.44 11.22
N ASP A 244 19.53 6.68 12.31
CA ASP A 244 19.76 5.65 13.33
C ASP A 244 18.47 5.08 13.92
N ALA A 245 17.43 5.92 14.08
CA ALA A 245 16.12 5.49 14.55
C ALA A 245 15.40 4.60 13.53
N GLU A 246 15.41 5.00 12.26
CA GLU A 246 14.85 4.20 11.16
C GLU A 246 15.59 2.86 11.01
N LEU A 247 16.92 2.84 11.18
CA LEU A 247 17.72 1.61 11.17
C LEU A 247 17.48 0.71 12.40
N ARG A 248 17.23 1.28 13.58
CA ARG A 248 16.78 0.51 14.75
C ARG A 248 15.39 -0.08 14.50
N GLY A 249 14.48 0.69 13.90
CA GLY A 249 13.14 0.23 13.55
C GLY A 249 13.15 -0.90 12.53
N LEU A 250 13.96 -0.78 11.47
CA LEU A 250 14.17 -1.84 10.50
C LEU A 250 14.72 -3.11 11.18
N ARG A 251 15.65 -3.00 12.13
CA ARG A 251 16.12 -4.16 12.89
C ARG A 251 15.01 -4.81 13.73
N VAL A 252 14.14 -4.03 14.36
CA VAL A 252 12.97 -4.57 15.09
C VAL A 252 12.01 -5.30 14.14
N PHE A 253 11.78 -4.73 12.95
CA PHE A 253 10.95 -5.33 11.91
C PHE A 253 11.46 -6.71 11.45
N LEU A 254 12.79 -6.86 11.34
CA LEU A 254 13.46 -8.06 10.86
C LEU A 254 13.75 -9.10 11.96
N ASP A 255 13.77 -8.71 13.23
CA ASP A 255 14.20 -9.58 14.34
C ASP A 255 13.09 -10.60 14.70
N PRO A 256 13.31 -11.92 14.50
CA PRO A 256 12.32 -12.95 14.76
C PRO A 256 11.98 -13.11 16.25
N ASN A 257 12.80 -12.56 17.15
CA ASN A 257 12.58 -12.59 18.59
C ASN A 257 11.90 -11.32 19.13
N LYS A 258 11.59 -10.36 18.25
CA LYS A 258 10.92 -9.09 18.62
C LYS A 258 9.69 -8.84 17.77
N GLY A 259 9.83 -8.06 16.70
CA GLY A 259 8.73 -7.67 15.84
C GLY A 259 8.35 -8.77 14.86
N ASN A 260 9.33 -9.55 14.38
CA ASN A 260 9.18 -10.64 13.40
C ASN A 260 8.25 -10.26 12.22
N CYS A 261 8.17 -8.97 11.88
CA CYS A 261 7.13 -8.43 11.01
C CYS A 261 7.32 -8.96 9.59
N MET A 262 8.58 -9.14 9.18
CA MET A 262 8.96 -9.67 7.87
C MET A 262 8.42 -11.08 7.60
N ALA A 263 8.09 -11.87 8.62
CA ALA A 263 7.55 -13.22 8.44
C ALA A 263 6.22 -13.24 7.66
N CYS A 264 5.47 -12.13 7.66
CA CYS A 264 4.29 -11.95 6.83
C CYS A 264 4.42 -10.70 5.94
N HIS A 265 4.96 -9.61 6.48
CA HIS A 265 5.17 -8.36 5.74
C HIS A 265 6.51 -8.37 5.01
N LEU A 266 6.66 -9.28 4.04
CA LEU A 266 7.92 -9.59 3.40
C LEU A 266 8.63 -8.36 2.79
N LEU A 267 9.89 -8.19 3.18
CA LEU A 267 10.89 -7.34 2.52
C LEU A 267 11.86 -8.26 1.78
N GLY A 268 12.07 -8.03 0.48
CA GLY A 268 12.80 -8.93 -0.40
C GLY A 268 12.03 -9.28 -1.68
N GLY A 269 12.50 -10.32 -2.36
CA GLY A 269 11.85 -10.81 -3.57
C GLY A 269 10.53 -11.50 -3.25
N GLY A 270 9.47 -11.07 -3.93
CA GLY A 270 8.16 -11.70 -3.90
C GLY A 270 7.89 -12.52 -5.16
N ASN A 271 6.65 -12.99 -5.28
CA ASN A 271 6.19 -13.71 -6.46
C ASN A 271 6.17 -12.81 -7.70
N ASP A 272 6.30 -13.42 -8.88
CA ASP A 272 6.29 -12.77 -10.21
C ASP A 272 7.24 -11.56 -10.36
N GLY A 273 8.39 -11.62 -9.68
CA GLY A 273 9.43 -10.59 -9.76
C GLY A 273 9.14 -9.34 -8.95
N SER A 274 8.07 -9.32 -8.14
CA SER A 274 7.80 -8.24 -7.19
C SER A 274 8.93 -8.10 -6.15
N GLN A 275 9.13 -6.88 -5.62
CA GLN A 275 10.20 -6.59 -4.66
C GLN A 275 9.71 -5.67 -3.56
N ASP A 276 9.99 -6.03 -2.30
CA ASP A 276 9.69 -5.20 -1.12
C ASP A 276 8.21 -4.75 -1.10
N MET A 277 7.29 -5.68 -1.39
CA MET A 277 5.85 -5.44 -1.35
C MET A 277 5.33 -5.26 0.09
N THR A 278 6.13 -5.55 1.11
CA THR A 278 5.75 -5.49 2.53
C THR A 278 4.53 -6.38 2.84
N SER A 279 4.42 -7.48 2.10
CA SER A 279 3.35 -8.47 2.15
C SER A 279 3.80 -9.68 1.34
N ASP A 280 3.63 -10.86 1.90
CA ASP A 280 3.72 -12.16 1.22
C ASP A 280 2.39 -12.58 0.56
N TYR A 281 1.32 -11.80 0.79
CA TYR A 281 -0.06 -12.06 0.35
C TYR A 281 -0.70 -13.31 0.96
N SER A 282 -0.12 -13.84 2.05
CA SER A 282 -0.72 -14.93 2.83
C SER A 282 -1.90 -14.44 3.66
N PHE A 283 -2.59 -15.37 4.31
CA PHE A 283 -3.71 -15.09 5.20
C PHE A 283 -3.39 -15.53 6.62
N ALA A 284 -3.68 -14.66 7.60
CA ALA A 284 -3.43 -14.93 9.01
C ALA A 284 -4.59 -14.49 9.89
N ALA A 285 -4.81 -15.21 10.99
CA ALA A 285 -5.77 -14.84 12.02
C ALA A 285 -5.04 -14.27 13.24
N ILE A 286 -4.94 -12.94 13.32
CA ILE A 286 -4.19 -12.28 14.40
C ILE A 286 -5.05 -11.90 15.62
N GLY A 287 -6.37 -12.12 15.54
CA GLY A 287 -7.29 -11.90 16.65
C GLY A 287 -7.50 -10.44 17.01
N VAL A 288 -7.61 -9.54 16.03
CA VAL A 288 -7.96 -8.13 16.30
C VAL A 288 -9.27 -8.00 17.09
N PRO A 289 -9.43 -6.97 17.94
CA PRO A 289 -10.66 -6.78 18.71
C PRO A 289 -11.87 -6.51 17.83
N ARG A 290 -13.05 -6.86 18.33
CA ARG A 290 -14.32 -6.58 17.67
C ARG A 290 -14.61 -5.09 17.63
N ASN A 291 -14.77 -4.54 16.42
CA ASN A 291 -15.22 -3.16 16.27
C ASN A 291 -16.74 -3.04 16.48
N ARG A 292 -17.17 -2.50 17.62
CA ARG A 292 -18.60 -2.31 17.95
C ARG A 292 -19.26 -1.14 17.23
N GLU A 293 -18.48 -0.31 16.54
CA GLU A 293 -19.01 0.80 15.74
C GLU A 293 -19.59 0.33 14.40
N ILE A 294 -19.22 -0.87 13.94
CA ILE A 294 -19.80 -1.47 12.73
C ILE A 294 -21.21 -1.98 13.05
N PRO A 295 -22.28 -1.48 12.40
CA PRO A 295 -23.65 -1.83 12.79
C PRO A 295 -23.98 -3.33 12.63
N ALA A 296 -23.36 -4.04 11.70
CA ALA A 296 -23.50 -5.50 11.58
C ALA A 296 -23.09 -6.25 12.86
N ASN A 297 -22.15 -5.69 13.64
CA ASN A 297 -21.66 -6.30 14.87
C ASN A 297 -22.64 -6.19 16.06
N ALA A 298 -23.75 -5.45 15.90
CA ALA A 298 -24.84 -5.41 16.88
C ALA A 298 -25.57 -6.76 17.00
N ASP A 299 -25.58 -7.58 15.95
CA ASP A 299 -25.96 -8.98 16.06
C ASP A 299 -24.79 -9.78 16.68
N PRO A 300 -24.96 -10.34 17.89
CA PRO A 300 -23.89 -11.13 18.54
C PRO A 300 -23.56 -12.44 17.81
N LYS A 301 -24.39 -12.86 16.84
CA LYS A 301 -24.13 -14.03 15.99
C LYS A 301 -23.36 -13.70 14.72
N TYR A 302 -23.28 -12.42 14.35
CA TYR A 302 -22.52 -12.00 13.19
C TYR A 302 -21.03 -11.98 13.52
N PHE A 303 -20.25 -12.73 12.73
CA PHE A 303 -18.80 -12.69 12.73
C PHE A 303 -18.32 -12.61 11.29
N ASP A 304 -17.40 -11.69 11.03
CA ASP A 304 -16.62 -11.72 9.80
C ASP A 304 -15.48 -12.73 9.99
N LEU A 305 -15.58 -13.87 9.32
CA LEU A 305 -14.62 -14.96 9.42
C LEU A 305 -13.58 -14.91 8.29
N GLY A 306 -13.47 -13.79 7.57
CA GLY A 306 -12.49 -13.59 6.51
C GLY A 306 -12.69 -14.58 5.38
N LEU A 307 -11.70 -15.45 5.14
CA LEU A 307 -11.79 -16.54 4.15
C LEU A 307 -13.10 -17.34 4.25
N CYS A 308 -13.63 -17.53 5.47
CA CYS A 308 -14.82 -18.33 5.68
C CYS A 308 -16.16 -17.62 5.37
N GLY A 309 -16.13 -16.35 4.99
CA GLY A 309 -17.31 -15.52 4.79
C GLY A 309 -17.58 -14.55 5.94
N PRO A 310 -18.74 -13.85 5.93
CA PRO A 310 -19.90 -14.13 5.09
C PRO A 310 -19.80 -13.61 3.64
N LEU A 311 -18.87 -12.69 3.37
CA LEU A 311 -18.71 -12.08 2.04
C LEU A 311 -18.14 -13.06 1.01
N ARG A 312 -17.21 -13.93 1.42
CA ARG A 312 -16.75 -15.05 0.62
C ARG A 312 -17.71 -16.24 0.71
N THR A 313 -18.01 -16.88 -0.43
CA THR A 313 -19.10 -17.87 -0.52
C THR A 313 -18.67 -19.29 -0.90
N ASP A 314 -17.40 -19.46 -1.25
CA ASP A 314 -16.78 -20.68 -1.77
C ASP A 314 -15.81 -21.34 -0.77
N HIS A 315 -15.76 -20.86 0.48
CA HIS A 315 -14.89 -21.33 1.57
C HIS A 315 -15.66 -21.47 2.88
N ARG A 316 -16.88 -22.00 2.85
CA ARG A 316 -17.79 -22.02 4.00
C ARG A 316 -17.56 -23.26 4.90
N PRO A 317 -17.39 -23.07 6.23
CA PRO A 317 -17.31 -24.18 7.18
C PRO A 317 -18.51 -25.11 7.11
N GLY A 318 -18.24 -26.43 7.10
CA GLY A 318 -19.27 -27.45 6.99
C GLY A 318 -19.81 -27.69 5.57
N LYS A 319 -19.41 -26.85 4.59
CA LYS A 319 -19.71 -27.04 3.17
C LYS A 319 -18.44 -27.37 2.38
N ASP A 320 -17.39 -26.60 2.60
CA ASP A 320 -16.15 -26.68 1.83
C ASP A 320 -15.04 -27.32 2.68
N LYS A 321 -14.33 -28.29 2.11
CA LYS A 321 -13.31 -29.09 2.82
C LYS A 321 -12.12 -28.20 3.18
N GLY A 322 -11.65 -28.26 4.43
CA GLY A 322 -10.49 -27.47 4.89
C GLY A 322 -10.82 -26.02 5.24
N ALA A 323 -12.07 -25.56 5.03
CA ALA A 323 -12.47 -24.19 5.35
C ALA A 323 -12.40 -23.90 6.86
N LYS A 324 -12.67 -24.90 7.72
CA LYS A 324 -12.71 -24.68 9.17
C LYS A 324 -11.38 -24.15 9.70
N GLU A 325 -10.28 -24.61 9.13
CA GLU A 325 -8.90 -24.30 9.51
C GLU A 325 -8.48 -22.89 9.05
N THR A 326 -9.23 -22.26 8.15
CA THR A 326 -8.92 -20.92 7.60
C THR A 326 -9.82 -19.81 8.12
N CYS A 327 -10.79 -20.14 8.99
CA CYS A 327 -11.70 -19.13 9.54
C CYS A 327 -11.01 -18.16 10.48
N GLY A 328 -11.35 -16.87 10.32
CA GLY A 328 -10.73 -15.76 11.03
C GLY A 328 -9.46 -15.25 10.35
N MET A 329 -9.01 -15.88 9.27
CA MET A 329 -7.84 -15.42 8.52
C MET A 329 -8.22 -14.34 7.51
N PHE A 330 -7.43 -13.28 7.49
CA PHE A 330 -7.53 -12.18 6.53
C PHE A 330 -6.18 -11.98 5.84
N LYS A 331 -6.24 -11.45 4.62
CA LYS A 331 -5.05 -11.24 3.81
C LYS A 331 -4.10 -10.25 4.48
N THR A 332 -2.82 -10.60 4.55
CA THR A 332 -1.74 -9.70 4.96
C THR A 332 -1.72 -8.48 4.03
N PRO A 333 -1.90 -7.25 4.56
CA PRO A 333 -1.91 -6.06 3.72
C PRO A 333 -0.49 -5.59 3.42
N VAL A 334 -0.33 -4.94 2.25
CA VAL A 334 0.85 -4.11 1.94
C VAL A 334 0.94 -2.97 2.96
N LEU A 335 2.14 -2.73 3.50
CA LEU A 335 2.46 -1.65 4.45
C LEU A 335 3.03 -0.39 3.79
N ARG A 336 3.25 -0.37 2.48
CA ARG A 336 3.55 0.88 1.76
C ARG A 336 2.42 1.88 1.99
N ASN A 337 2.80 3.13 2.31
CA ASN A 337 1.88 4.20 2.75
C ASN A 337 1.07 3.91 4.02
N VAL A 338 1.45 2.93 4.86
CA VAL A 338 0.71 2.64 6.09
C VAL A 338 0.62 3.84 7.05
N ALA A 339 1.64 4.69 7.07
CA ALA A 339 1.70 5.84 7.96
C ALA A 339 0.80 7.02 7.54
N THR A 340 0.21 7.00 6.34
CA THR A 340 -0.76 8.03 5.90
C THR A 340 -2.19 7.64 6.22
N ARG A 341 -2.42 6.44 6.77
CA ARG A 341 -3.75 5.90 7.04
C ARG A 341 -4.25 6.34 8.40
N HIS A 342 -5.56 6.52 8.49
CA HIS A 342 -6.25 6.92 9.73
C HIS A 342 -7.05 5.77 10.34
N VAL A 343 -7.15 4.64 9.62
CA VAL A 343 -7.97 3.48 9.98
C VAL A 343 -7.23 2.20 9.59
N PHE A 344 -7.13 1.26 10.53
CA PHE A 344 -6.29 0.07 10.42
C PHE A 344 -7.06 -1.22 10.71
N MET A 345 -6.51 -2.35 10.24
CA MET A 345 -7.11 -3.69 10.26
C MET A 345 -8.34 -3.82 9.35
N HIS A 346 -8.82 -5.06 9.18
CA HIS A 346 -9.95 -5.35 8.28
C HIS A 346 -11.26 -4.72 8.74
N ASN A 347 -11.44 -4.47 10.04
CA ASN A 347 -12.65 -3.91 10.64
C ASN A 347 -12.46 -2.46 11.14
N GLY A 348 -11.32 -1.83 10.87
CA GLY A 348 -11.10 -0.42 11.19
C GLY A 348 -11.09 -0.10 12.69
N VAL A 349 -10.78 -1.06 13.56
CA VAL A 349 -10.85 -0.90 15.03
C VAL A 349 -9.76 0.00 15.62
N PHE A 350 -8.66 0.22 14.89
CA PHE A 350 -7.57 1.09 15.33
C PHE A 350 -7.47 2.32 14.43
N HIS A 351 -7.11 3.45 15.05
CA HIS A 351 -7.01 4.76 14.39
C HIS A 351 -5.60 5.38 14.46
N SER A 352 -4.61 4.66 14.99
CA SER A 352 -3.21 5.06 14.96
C SER A 352 -2.29 3.88 14.64
N LEU A 353 -1.18 4.16 13.96
CA LEU A 353 -0.17 3.15 13.67
C LEU A 353 0.53 2.68 14.95
N GLU A 354 0.67 3.58 15.92
CA GLU A 354 1.20 3.32 17.24
C GLU A 354 0.34 2.28 18.00
N ASP A 355 -1.00 2.37 17.93
CA ASP A 355 -1.89 1.37 18.54
C ASP A 355 -1.82 0.03 17.84
N VAL A 356 -1.65 0.00 16.51
CA VAL A 356 -1.43 -1.25 15.76
C VAL A 356 -0.16 -1.95 16.28
N VAL A 357 0.96 -1.23 16.34
CA VAL A 357 2.23 -1.79 16.83
C VAL A 357 2.11 -2.24 18.29
N ARG A 358 1.45 -1.43 19.13
CA ARG A 358 1.23 -1.78 20.53
C ARG A 358 0.30 -3.00 20.69
N PHE A 359 -0.68 -3.17 19.82
CA PHE A 359 -1.55 -4.35 19.77
C PHE A 359 -0.71 -5.59 19.54
N TYR A 360 0.11 -5.63 18.48
CA TYR A 360 1.00 -6.77 18.24
C TYR A 360 1.89 -7.08 19.46
N ASN A 361 2.47 -6.05 20.08
CA ASN A 361 3.39 -6.22 21.19
C ASN A 361 2.72 -6.66 22.50
N THR A 362 1.43 -6.33 22.69
CA THR A 362 0.77 -6.47 24.00
C THR A 362 -0.56 -7.21 23.99
N ARG A 363 -1.01 -7.74 22.83
CA ARG A 363 -2.22 -8.56 22.69
C ARG A 363 -2.31 -9.63 23.76
N ASP A 364 -1.20 -10.33 23.99
CA ASP A 364 -1.14 -11.47 24.90
C ASP A 364 -0.63 -11.12 26.30
N THR A 365 0.25 -10.14 26.44
CA THR A 365 0.79 -9.70 27.75
C THR A 365 -0.17 -8.80 28.52
N ALA A 366 -0.94 -7.96 27.83
CA ALA A 366 -1.90 -7.04 28.42
C ALA A 366 -3.26 -7.09 27.69
N PRO A 367 -3.92 -8.27 27.61
CA PRO A 367 -5.13 -8.47 26.80
C PRO A 367 -6.31 -7.58 27.26
N GLY A 368 -6.31 -7.13 28.53
CA GLY A 368 -7.33 -6.24 29.06
C GLY A 368 -7.30 -4.82 28.48
N ASN A 369 -6.25 -4.46 27.73
CA ASN A 369 -6.19 -3.20 26.98
C ASN A 369 -6.93 -3.30 25.64
N TRP A 370 -7.15 -4.51 25.13
CA TRP A 370 -7.61 -4.75 23.76
C TRP A 370 -8.99 -5.38 23.70
N TYR A 371 -9.30 -6.24 24.67
CA TYR A 371 -10.54 -7.00 24.69
C TYR A 371 -11.40 -6.63 25.89
N PRO A 372 -12.74 -6.67 25.76
CA PRO A 372 -13.65 -6.36 26.84
C PRO A 372 -13.55 -7.40 27.96
N ARG A 373 -14.06 -7.05 29.13
CA ARG A 373 -14.27 -7.98 30.24
C ARG A 373 -15.70 -8.52 30.23
N ASP A 374 -15.86 -9.79 30.60
CA ASP A 374 -17.17 -10.37 30.86
C ASP A 374 -17.77 -9.87 32.17
N ALA A 375 -19.01 -10.26 32.47
CA ALA A 375 -19.70 -9.89 33.72
C ALA A 375 -18.99 -10.36 35.00
N ARG A 376 -18.01 -11.27 34.91
CA ARG A 376 -17.19 -11.76 36.02
C ARG A 376 -15.82 -11.08 36.07
N GLY A 377 -15.60 -10.04 35.26
CA GLY A 377 -14.34 -9.29 35.18
C GLY A 377 -13.22 -9.99 34.39
N ARG A 378 -13.49 -11.14 33.76
CA ARG A 378 -12.50 -11.90 32.98
C ARG A 378 -12.38 -11.31 31.58
N VAL A 379 -11.15 -11.14 31.10
CA VAL A 379 -10.92 -10.63 29.73
C VAL A 379 -11.42 -11.66 28.71
N ASN A 380 -12.34 -11.25 27.84
CA ASN A 380 -12.84 -12.08 26.74
C ASN A 380 -11.90 -11.97 25.53
N LYS A 381 -10.74 -12.63 25.60
CA LYS A 381 -9.75 -12.62 24.50
C LYS A 381 -10.40 -13.08 23.20
N PHE A 382 -9.99 -12.42 22.11
CA PHE A 382 -10.41 -12.73 20.74
C PHE A 382 -11.94 -12.64 20.63
N ASP A 383 -12.50 -11.49 21.03
CA ASP A 383 -13.95 -11.25 21.08
C ASP A 383 -14.61 -11.14 19.70
N ASP A 384 -13.80 -11.09 18.63
CA ASP A 384 -14.25 -11.12 17.24
C ASP A 384 -14.01 -12.46 16.53
N LEU A 385 -13.69 -13.52 17.27
CA LEU A 385 -13.50 -14.87 16.71
C LEU A 385 -14.21 -15.92 17.58
N PRO A 386 -15.19 -16.68 17.01
CA PRO A 386 -15.87 -17.74 17.75
C PRO A 386 -14.90 -18.76 18.33
N ALA A 387 -15.21 -19.26 19.54
CA ALA A 387 -14.30 -20.13 20.29
C ALA A 387 -13.81 -21.36 19.51
N GLN A 388 -14.66 -21.93 18.66
CA GLN A 388 -14.33 -23.10 17.83
C GLN A 388 -13.25 -22.86 16.76
N TYR A 389 -12.96 -21.59 16.41
CA TYR A 389 -11.96 -21.22 15.41
C TYR A 389 -10.71 -20.59 16.03
N ARG A 390 -10.64 -20.45 17.36
CA ARG A 390 -9.48 -19.82 18.02
C ARG A 390 -8.18 -20.64 17.91
N ALA A 391 -8.28 -21.91 17.52
CA ALA A 391 -7.11 -22.72 17.18
C ALA A 391 -6.40 -22.23 15.90
N ASN A 392 -7.08 -21.44 15.06
CA ASN A 392 -6.53 -20.89 13.83
C ASN A 392 -5.69 -19.63 14.06
N LEU A 393 -5.65 -19.11 15.29
CA LEU A 393 -4.91 -17.89 15.62
C LEU A 393 -3.42 -18.09 15.39
N ASP A 394 -2.80 -17.11 14.74
CA ASP A 394 -1.37 -17.08 14.56
C ASP A 394 -0.66 -17.00 15.92
N GLY A 395 0.34 -17.86 16.08
CA GLY A 395 1.14 -18.04 17.28
C GLY A 395 2.61 -17.69 17.09
N GLN A 396 2.99 -17.04 15.99
CA GLN A 396 4.35 -16.57 15.79
C GLN A 396 4.59 -15.32 16.63
N MET A 397 5.86 -15.03 16.93
CA MET A 397 6.26 -13.76 17.52
C MET A 397 5.71 -12.57 16.73
N PRO A 398 5.20 -11.49 17.37
CA PRO A 398 5.04 -11.26 18.81
C PRO A 398 3.69 -11.77 19.39
N LEU A 399 2.91 -12.48 18.58
CA LEU A 399 1.59 -13.04 18.88
C LEU A 399 1.69 -14.46 19.47
N ASP A 400 2.78 -14.77 20.17
CA ASP A 400 3.17 -16.11 20.64
C ASP A 400 2.34 -16.67 21.80
N GLN A 401 1.18 -16.06 22.08
CA GLN A 401 0.23 -16.45 23.14
C GLN A 401 0.87 -16.52 24.54
N ARG A 402 1.96 -15.78 24.77
CA ARG A 402 2.63 -15.71 26.07
C ARG A 402 1.67 -15.30 27.19
N ARG A 403 2.01 -15.71 28.41
CA ARG A 403 1.18 -15.48 29.60
C ARG A 403 0.91 -13.99 29.82
N ALA A 404 -0.34 -13.63 30.11
CA ALA A 404 -0.71 -12.28 30.55
C ALA A 404 0.11 -11.86 31.78
N GLY A 405 0.58 -10.61 31.80
CA GLY A 405 1.49 -10.06 32.80
C GLY A 405 2.97 -10.35 32.56
N SER A 406 3.33 -11.14 31.53
CA SER A 406 4.73 -11.31 31.12
C SER A 406 5.28 -10.07 30.41
N LYS A 407 6.62 -10.01 30.30
CA LYS A 407 7.29 -8.92 29.60
C LYS A 407 6.95 -8.95 28.10
N PRO A 408 6.53 -7.82 27.49
CA PRO A 408 6.30 -7.75 26.05
C PRO A 408 7.61 -7.95 25.28
N PRO A 409 7.55 -8.45 24.04
CA PRO A 409 8.74 -8.73 23.25
C PRO A 409 9.54 -7.49 22.83
N MET A 410 8.86 -6.35 22.67
CA MET A 410 9.49 -5.06 22.37
C MET A 410 9.30 -4.09 23.54
N THR A 411 10.30 -3.23 23.76
CA THR A 411 10.22 -2.04 24.61
C THR A 411 9.45 -0.91 23.92
N ASP A 412 9.04 0.11 24.67
CA ASP A 412 8.39 1.30 24.07
C ASP A 412 9.31 2.02 23.07
N ALA A 413 10.61 2.10 23.35
CA ALA A 413 11.59 2.70 22.43
C ALA A 413 11.68 1.91 21.12
N GLU A 414 11.66 0.57 21.18
CA GLU A 414 11.68 -0.28 19.99
C GLU A 414 10.39 -0.17 19.17
N MET A 415 9.22 -0.06 19.83
CA MET A 415 7.96 0.22 19.13
C MET A 415 8.00 1.59 18.43
N GLN A 416 8.57 2.62 19.08
CA GLN A 416 8.71 3.95 18.49
C GLN A 416 9.68 3.95 17.29
N ASP A 417 10.81 3.26 17.41
CA ASP A 417 11.75 3.09 16.30
C ASP A 417 11.08 2.30 15.15
N LEU A 418 10.30 1.26 15.44
CA LEU A 418 9.54 0.50 14.43
C LEU A 418 8.55 1.39 13.68
N VAL A 419 7.75 2.20 14.39
CA VAL A 419 6.85 3.18 13.77
C VAL A 419 7.65 4.18 12.91
N THR A 420 8.83 4.60 13.38
CA THR A 420 9.72 5.50 12.63
C THR A 420 10.21 4.85 11.33
N PHE A 421 10.52 3.55 11.35
CA PHE A 421 10.82 2.79 10.14
C PHE A 421 9.62 2.69 9.19
N LEU A 422 8.43 2.36 9.69
CA LEU A 422 7.23 2.24 8.85
C LEU A 422 6.88 3.55 8.13
N LYS A 423 7.16 4.71 8.74
CA LYS A 423 7.02 6.03 8.09
C LYS A 423 7.90 6.18 6.85
N THR A 424 9.02 5.46 6.77
CA THR A 424 9.92 5.49 5.58
C THR A 424 9.32 4.82 4.35
N LEU A 425 8.26 4.02 4.51
CA LEU A 425 7.53 3.33 3.44
C LEU A 425 6.47 4.22 2.76
N THR A 426 6.44 5.51 3.10
CA THR A 426 5.50 6.50 2.55
C THR A 426 6.06 7.10 1.25
N ASP A 427 5.27 7.06 0.19
CA ASP A 427 5.56 7.64 -1.10
C ASP A 427 5.64 9.17 -1.09
N GLY A 428 6.17 9.74 -2.17
CA GLY A 428 6.36 11.17 -2.31
C GLY A 428 7.53 11.71 -1.49
N PHE A 429 8.47 10.86 -1.08
CA PHE A 429 9.60 11.31 -0.28
C PHE A 429 10.55 12.22 -1.09
N VAL A 430 10.65 13.46 -0.64
CA VAL A 430 11.59 14.46 -1.14
C VAL A 430 12.73 14.62 -0.13
N PRO A 431 14.00 14.35 -0.51
CA PRO A 431 15.14 14.54 0.38
C PRO A 431 15.22 15.99 0.91
N PRO A 432 15.60 16.23 2.18
CA PRO A 432 15.64 17.57 2.77
C PRO A 432 16.43 18.60 1.95
N ALA A 433 17.57 18.20 1.39
CA ALA A 433 18.40 19.07 0.55
C ALA A 433 17.71 19.50 -0.76
N GLN A 434 16.80 18.68 -1.30
CA GLN A 434 16.00 18.99 -2.49
C GLN A 434 14.77 19.83 -2.11
N ALA A 435 14.13 19.52 -0.98
CA ALA A 435 13.01 20.31 -0.45
C ALA A 435 13.42 21.76 -0.19
N ALA A 436 14.59 21.98 0.43
CA ALA A 436 15.14 23.32 0.68
C ALA A 436 15.44 24.11 -0.60
N ARG A 437 15.81 23.43 -1.70
CA ARG A 437 16.00 24.07 -3.00
C ARG A 437 14.67 24.47 -3.63
N GLN A 438 13.66 23.61 -3.56
CA GLN A 438 12.32 23.91 -4.07
C GLN A 438 11.68 25.10 -3.35
N THR A 439 11.76 25.15 -2.02
CA THR A 439 11.26 26.29 -1.23
C THR A 439 11.98 27.59 -1.61
N ASN A 440 13.30 27.54 -1.80
CA ASN A 440 14.08 28.71 -2.23
C ASN A 440 13.71 29.15 -3.65
N THR A 441 13.41 28.23 -4.57
CA THR A 441 12.94 28.57 -5.91
C THR A 441 11.56 29.19 -5.90
N VAL A 442 10.61 28.66 -5.12
CA VAL A 442 9.26 29.25 -4.99
C VAL A 442 9.33 30.62 -4.32
N ALA A 443 10.10 30.77 -3.24
CA ALA A 443 10.30 32.05 -2.58
C ALA A 443 10.96 33.08 -3.50
N ARG A 444 11.93 32.65 -4.33
CA ARG A 444 12.59 33.52 -5.31
C ARG A 444 11.66 33.91 -6.45
N ALA A 445 10.85 32.98 -6.98
CA ALA A 445 9.86 33.27 -8.01
C ALA A 445 8.75 34.21 -7.48
N ALA A 446 8.31 34.04 -6.24
CA ALA A 446 7.37 34.94 -5.58
C ALA A 446 7.96 36.34 -5.36
N ALA A 447 9.24 36.44 -4.97
CA ALA A 447 9.94 37.70 -4.83
C ALA A 447 10.18 38.41 -6.17
N GLU A 448 10.53 37.68 -7.22
CA GLU A 448 10.69 38.19 -8.59
C GLU A 448 9.34 38.70 -9.15
N PHE A 449 8.23 37.99 -8.86
CA PHE A 449 6.88 38.41 -9.24
C PHE A 449 6.44 39.68 -8.48
N ALA A 450 6.74 39.77 -7.18
CA ALA A 450 6.45 40.95 -6.36
C ALA A 450 7.26 42.18 -6.78
N ALA A 451 8.54 42.00 -7.13
CA ALA A 451 9.42 43.07 -7.63
C ALA A 451 9.05 43.53 -9.06
N GLY A 452 8.42 42.67 -9.87
CA GLY A 452 7.93 43.01 -11.21
C GLY A 452 6.64 43.85 -11.22
N HIS A 453 5.91 43.92 -10.10
CA HIS A 453 4.66 44.69 -9.98
C HIS A 453 4.84 46.08 -9.35
N SER A 454 6.05 46.46 -8.94
CA SER A 454 6.38 47.84 -8.53
C SER A 454 6.86 48.66 -9.75
N GLY A 455 5.96 48.88 -10.71
CA GLY A 455 6.24 49.65 -11.92
C GLY A 455 5.31 50.85 -12.09
N THR A 456 5.81 52.03 -11.72
CA THR A 456 5.45 53.40 -12.18
C THR A 456 3.98 53.89 -12.09
N PRO A 457 3.70 55.00 -11.36
CA PRO A 457 2.40 55.66 -11.41
C PRO A 457 2.21 56.33 -12.78
N VAL A 458 1.17 55.93 -13.49
CA VAL A 458 0.68 56.60 -14.71
C VAL A 458 0.24 58.02 -14.34
N ARG A 459 0.95 59.04 -14.83
CA ARG A 459 0.44 60.42 -14.86
C ARG A 459 -0.55 60.52 -16.02
N ASN A 460 -1.81 60.83 -15.71
CA ASN A 460 -2.80 61.21 -16.71
C ASN A 460 -2.64 62.69 -17.11
N PRO A 461 -2.95 63.06 -18.36
CA PRO A 461 -2.98 64.46 -18.82
C PRO A 461 -4.11 65.27 -18.16
#